data_AF-A0A1Q3BEX8-F1
#
_entry.id   AF-A0A1Q3BEX8-F1
#
_cell.length_a   1.000
_cell.length_b   1.000
_cell.length_c   1.000
_cell.angle_alpha   90.00
_cell.angle_beta   90.00
_cell.angle_gamma   90.00
#
_symmetry.space_group_name_H-M   'P 1'
#
loop_
_entity.id
_entity.type
_entity.pdbx_description
1 polymer ?
#
loop_
_entity_poly.entity_id
_entity_poly.type
_entity_poly.pdbx_seq_one_letter_code
_entity_poly.pdbx_strand_id
1 'polypeptide(L)'
;VCKPKVEGGLGLRRVVDCNKAAVMRLTWNILTDRLSLWVRWCKDEILKGRSFWQIEWKQSLSVTWKHILKLHTPVSANLVYSIGCNSTWSLWHDPWFQNCPLFVRVGNRAIYNSGLPRDTTLSEVIQGARWNWPVQSSLCPFGCGQQESIDHLFFQCPFTKSIWRKVLHLNNCPFPAAWNWENIVIWALDHSIGNHFHLWMRRAGLAASVYHCWRERNNIIFRQYEASTSVLLARITSDVARKVAMCMSIIDTPTNRSIVDNWEIEESIFRPCSGYGAGLGGARFGNRRR
;
A
#
# COMPACT_ATOMS: atom_id res chain seq x y z
N VAL A 1 0.75 -56.36 5.60
CA VAL A 1 1.42 -56.00 6.88
C VAL A 1 0.56 -55.09 7.76
N CYS A 2 0.25 -53.84 7.38
CA CYS A 2 -0.44 -52.88 8.27
C CYS A 2 -1.98 -52.93 8.25
N LYS A 3 -2.59 -54.02 7.78
CA LYS A 3 -4.06 -54.22 7.85
C LYS A 3 -4.45 -54.75 9.24
N PRO A 4 -5.70 -54.57 9.68
CA PRO A 4 -6.23 -55.24 10.87
C PRO A 4 -6.00 -56.75 10.82
N LYS A 5 -5.85 -57.40 11.99
CA LYS A 5 -5.68 -58.87 12.05
C LYS A 5 -6.85 -59.61 11.40
N VAL A 6 -8.06 -59.06 11.52
CA VAL A 6 -9.29 -59.60 10.90
C VAL A 6 -9.27 -59.54 9.36
N GLU A 7 -8.43 -58.71 8.75
CA GLU A 7 -8.24 -58.62 7.30
C GLU A 7 -6.94 -59.32 6.83
N GLY A 8 -6.35 -60.19 7.66
CA GLY A 8 -5.11 -60.91 7.34
C GLY A 8 -3.83 -60.07 7.46
N GLY A 9 -3.86 -58.94 8.17
CA GLY A 9 -2.67 -58.15 8.50
C GLY A 9 -2.08 -58.44 9.89
N LEU A 10 -0.99 -57.75 10.24
CA LEU A 10 -0.35 -57.87 11.55
C LEU A 10 -0.95 -56.91 12.60
N GLY A 11 -1.90 -56.04 12.22
CA GLY A 11 -2.46 -55.03 13.12
C GLY A 11 -1.52 -53.87 13.46
N LEU A 12 -0.40 -53.73 12.73
CA LEU A 12 0.55 -52.64 12.93
C LEU A 12 0.05 -51.34 12.28
N ARG A 13 0.25 -50.21 12.96
CA ARG A 13 -0.06 -48.89 12.39
C ARG A 13 0.94 -48.55 11.28
N ARG A 14 0.45 -47.92 10.22
CA ARG A 14 1.31 -47.44 9.12
C ARG A 14 2.19 -46.31 9.61
N VAL A 15 3.50 -46.47 9.48
CA VAL A 15 4.51 -45.46 9.89
C VAL A 15 4.26 -44.10 9.24
N VAL A 16 3.85 -44.08 7.96
CA VAL A 16 3.50 -42.86 7.24
C VAL A 16 2.36 -42.10 7.92
N ASP A 17 1.33 -42.81 8.39
CA ASP A 17 0.16 -42.21 9.03
C ASP A 17 0.51 -41.76 10.46
N CYS A 18 1.32 -42.53 11.18
CA CYS A 18 1.88 -42.11 12.48
C CYS A 18 2.71 -40.83 12.36
N ASN A 19 3.56 -40.72 11.32
CA ASN A 19 4.37 -39.53 11.09
C ASN A 19 3.50 -38.32 10.75
N LYS A 20 2.49 -38.48 9.89
CA LYS A 20 1.51 -37.41 9.61
C LYS A 20 0.83 -36.94 10.90
N ALA A 21 0.34 -37.87 11.73
CA ALA A 21 -0.29 -37.54 13.01
C ALA A 21 0.66 -36.80 13.96
N ALA A 22 1.92 -37.20 14.03
CA ALA A 22 2.95 -36.53 14.83
C ALA A 22 3.20 -35.10 14.34
N VAL A 23 3.31 -34.88 13.03
CA VAL A 23 3.48 -33.54 12.45
C VAL A 23 2.23 -32.68 12.65
N MET A 24 1.02 -33.23 12.49
CA MET A 24 -0.23 -32.52 12.81
C MET A 24 -0.28 -32.13 14.29
N ARG A 25 0.25 -32.97 15.20
CA ARG A 25 0.37 -32.63 16.62
C ARG A 25 1.35 -31.48 16.86
N LEU A 26 2.43 -31.36 16.09
CA LEU A 26 3.32 -30.19 16.14
C LEU A 26 2.59 -28.92 15.70
N THR A 27 1.83 -28.99 14.60
CA THR A 27 0.98 -27.87 14.14
C THR A 27 -0.03 -27.46 15.22
N TRP A 28 -0.72 -28.42 15.83
CA TRP A 28 -1.64 -28.16 16.94
C TRP A 28 -0.95 -27.44 18.09
N ASN A 29 0.24 -27.89 18.52
CA ASN A 29 0.98 -27.24 19.59
C ASN A 29 1.34 -25.77 19.27
N ILE A 30 1.63 -25.44 18.00
CA ILE A 30 1.89 -24.06 17.57
C ILE A 30 0.60 -23.24 17.64
N LEU A 31 -0.49 -23.77 17.08
CA LEU A 31 -1.78 -23.07 17.00
C LEU A 31 -2.40 -22.82 18.38
N THR A 32 -2.25 -23.75 19.34
CA THR A 32 -2.79 -23.61 20.70
C THR A 32 -1.79 -23.02 21.70
N ASP A 33 -0.70 -22.42 21.23
CA ASP A 33 0.34 -21.82 22.06
C ASP A 33 0.86 -22.69 23.21
N ARG A 34 1.18 -23.95 22.91
CA ARG A 34 1.66 -24.87 23.94
C ARG A 34 2.96 -24.34 24.56
N LEU A 35 2.97 -24.18 25.89
CA LEU A 35 4.11 -23.74 26.68
C LEU A 35 5.33 -24.67 26.52
N SER A 36 6.15 -24.37 25.52
CA SER A 36 7.39 -25.08 25.23
C SER A 36 8.38 -24.13 24.57
N LEU A 37 9.68 -24.38 24.76
CA LEU A 37 10.73 -23.58 24.12
C LEU A 37 10.64 -23.64 22.60
N TRP A 38 10.32 -24.82 22.05
CA TRP A 38 10.20 -25.00 20.60
C TRP A 38 9.05 -24.17 20.01
N VAL A 39 7.88 -24.12 20.65
CA VAL A 39 6.75 -23.30 20.18
C VAL A 39 7.08 -21.81 20.30
N ARG A 40 7.68 -21.36 21.41
CA ARG A 40 8.12 -19.96 21.57
C ARG A 40 9.12 -19.56 20.49
N TRP A 41 10.15 -20.37 20.27
CA TRP A 41 11.12 -20.16 19.20
C TRP A 41 10.47 -20.13 17.82
N CYS A 42 9.52 -21.02 17.53
CA CYS A 42 8.78 -21.00 16.28
C CYS A 42 8.00 -19.69 16.08
N LYS A 43 7.38 -19.16 17.14
CA LYS A 43 6.64 -17.90 17.10
C LYS A 43 7.56 -16.71 16.82
N ASP A 44 8.67 -16.65 17.54
CA ASP A 44 9.59 -15.52 17.47
C ASP A 44 10.44 -15.53 16.19
N GLU A 45 10.96 -16.69 15.78
CA GLU A 45 11.92 -16.77 14.67
C GLU A 45 11.30 -17.08 13.31
N ILE A 46 10.18 -17.83 13.28
CA ILE A 46 9.57 -18.28 12.02
C ILE A 46 8.32 -17.49 11.69
N LEU A 47 7.37 -17.42 12.63
CA LEU A 47 6.10 -16.74 12.43
C LEU A 47 6.29 -15.22 12.39
N LYS A 48 7.07 -14.66 13.32
CA LYS A 48 7.35 -13.21 13.44
C LYS A 48 6.07 -12.38 13.49
N GLY A 49 5.14 -12.79 14.36
CA GLY A 49 3.83 -12.15 14.52
C GLY A 49 2.82 -12.41 13.40
N ARG A 50 3.15 -13.22 12.38
CA ARG A 50 2.21 -13.60 11.32
C ARG A 50 1.43 -14.86 11.67
N SER A 51 0.25 -15.01 11.07
CA SER A 51 -0.51 -16.26 11.17
C SER A 51 0.30 -17.42 10.57
N PHE A 52 0.15 -18.60 11.18
CA PHE A 52 0.74 -19.85 10.71
C PHE A 52 0.44 -20.12 9.22
N TRP A 53 -0.77 -19.77 8.78
CA TRP A 53 -1.25 -20.02 7.42
C TRP A 53 -0.66 -19.07 6.37
N GLN A 54 0.02 -18.01 6.81
CA GLN A 54 0.75 -17.09 5.92
C GLN A 54 2.18 -17.54 5.65
N ILE A 55 2.66 -18.59 6.32
CA ILE A 55 4.03 -19.05 6.14
C ILE A 55 4.12 -19.88 4.87
N GLU A 56 4.89 -19.35 3.93
CA GLU A 56 5.21 -20.03 2.69
C GLU A 56 6.48 -20.87 2.82
N TRP A 57 6.60 -21.85 1.93
CA TRP A 57 7.78 -22.69 1.85
C TRP A 57 9.02 -21.87 1.48
N LYS A 58 10.13 -22.11 2.18
CA LYS A 58 11.44 -21.51 1.87
C LYS A 58 12.52 -22.56 1.99
N GLN A 59 13.59 -22.41 1.20
CA GLN A 59 14.73 -23.33 1.23
C GLN A 59 15.42 -23.38 2.60
N SER A 60 15.50 -22.24 3.27
CA SER A 60 16.11 -22.10 4.60
C SER A 60 15.33 -22.75 5.75
N LEU A 61 14.08 -23.17 5.53
CA LEU A 61 13.30 -23.83 6.57
C LEU A 61 13.83 -25.24 6.84
N SER A 62 13.71 -25.66 8.10
CA SER A 62 14.05 -27.03 8.50
C SER A 62 13.16 -28.06 7.79
N VAL A 63 13.66 -29.30 7.67
CA VAL A 63 12.90 -30.41 7.08
C VAL A 63 11.56 -30.61 7.80
N THR A 64 11.54 -30.45 9.12
CA THR A 64 10.32 -30.51 9.94
C THR A 64 9.30 -29.47 9.49
N TRP A 65 9.72 -28.21 9.32
CA TRP A 65 8.85 -27.14 8.86
C TRP A 65 8.35 -27.36 7.44
N LYS A 66 9.21 -27.85 6.53
CA LYS A 66 8.78 -28.22 5.18
C LYS A 66 7.68 -29.30 5.20
N HIS A 67 7.72 -30.25 6.13
CA HIS A 67 6.65 -31.24 6.31
C HIS A 67 5.39 -30.66 6.96
N ILE A 68 5.54 -29.77 7.94
CA ILE A 68 4.42 -29.02 8.55
C ILE A 68 3.63 -28.28 7.47
N LEU A 69 4.32 -27.54 6.59
CA LEU A 69 3.69 -26.77 5.51
C LEU A 69 2.99 -27.66 4.47
N LYS A 70 3.58 -28.83 4.14
CA LYS A 70 2.92 -29.82 3.26
C LYS A 70 1.59 -30.34 3.80
N LEU A 71 1.38 -30.25 5.11
CA LEU A 71 0.15 -30.69 5.77
C LEU A 71 -0.86 -29.55 6.00
N HIS A 72 -0.68 -28.36 5.42
CA HIS A 72 -1.67 -27.27 5.55
C HIS A 72 -3.09 -27.71 5.22
N THR A 73 -3.33 -28.25 4.02
CA THR A 73 -4.67 -28.67 3.58
C THR A 73 -5.30 -29.75 4.46
N PRO A 74 -4.61 -30.88 4.77
CA PRO A 74 -5.21 -31.88 5.65
C PRO A 74 -5.40 -31.36 7.08
N VAL A 75 -4.55 -30.46 7.58
CA VAL A 75 -4.78 -29.85 8.90
C VAL A 75 -5.99 -28.93 8.86
N SER A 76 -6.09 -28.00 7.90
CA SER A 76 -7.20 -27.03 7.84
C SER A 76 -8.56 -27.71 7.71
N ALA A 77 -8.63 -28.83 6.98
CA ALA A 77 -9.86 -29.63 6.84
C ALA A 77 -10.30 -30.32 8.15
N ASN A 78 -9.42 -30.46 9.13
CA ASN A 78 -9.66 -31.19 10.38
C ASN A 78 -9.60 -30.28 11.62
N LEU A 79 -9.52 -28.95 11.44
CA LEU A 79 -9.54 -28.00 12.54
C LEU A 79 -10.95 -27.47 12.78
N VAL A 80 -11.30 -27.34 14.05
CA VAL A 80 -12.52 -26.67 14.49
C VAL A 80 -12.11 -25.44 15.29
N TYR A 81 -12.60 -24.29 14.87
CA TYR A 81 -12.31 -23.01 15.51
C TYR A 81 -13.41 -22.66 16.50
N SER A 82 -13.06 -22.49 17.76
CA SER A 82 -13.92 -21.84 18.75
C SER A 82 -13.69 -20.33 18.72
N ILE A 83 -14.70 -19.59 18.27
CA ILE A 83 -14.68 -18.13 18.23
C ILE A 83 -15.14 -17.65 19.61
N GLY A 84 -14.17 -17.33 20.47
CA GLY A 84 -14.42 -16.76 21.80
C GLY A 84 -14.08 -15.28 21.84
N CYS A 85 -14.55 -14.58 22.88
CA CYS A 85 -14.35 -13.15 23.08
C CYS A 85 -12.86 -12.72 23.14
N ASN A 86 -11.95 -13.68 23.38
CA ASN A 86 -10.51 -13.46 23.50
C ASN A 86 -9.73 -14.29 22.46
N SER A 87 -10.35 -14.64 21.32
CA SER A 87 -9.67 -15.47 20.32
C SER A 87 -8.55 -14.71 19.62
N THR A 88 -7.34 -15.23 19.64
CA THR A 88 -6.19 -14.66 18.91
C THR A 88 -6.14 -15.10 17.44
N TRP A 89 -7.23 -15.69 16.93
CA TRP A 89 -7.31 -16.15 15.55
C TRP A 89 -7.42 -14.96 14.60
N SER A 90 -6.64 -14.96 13.54
CA SER A 90 -6.71 -13.95 12.48
C SER A 90 -8.05 -14.04 11.73
N LEU A 91 -8.75 -12.91 11.65
CA LEU A 91 -9.95 -12.77 10.83
C LEU A 91 -9.68 -13.14 9.36
N TRP A 92 -8.55 -12.69 8.84
CA TRP A 92 -8.25 -12.78 7.42
C TRP A 92 -7.59 -14.09 7.03
N HIS A 93 -6.63 -14.55 7.83
CA HIS A 93 -5.64 -15.54 7.42
C HIS A 93 -5.86 -16.94 7.99
N ASP A 94 -6.59 -17.09 9.10
CA ASP A 94 -6.87 -18.42 9.63
C ASP A 94 -8.05 -19.07 8.90
N PRO A 95 -8.02 -20.39 8.65
CA PRO A 95 -9.05 -21.13 7.91
C PRO A 95 -10.32 -21.42 8.72
N TRP A 96 -10.82 -20.44 9.46
CA TRP A 96 -12.03 -20.59 10.29
C TRP A 96 -13.32 -20.55 9.45
N PHE A 97 -13.28 -20.00 8.24
CA PHE A 97 -14.44 -19.90 7.36
C PHE A 97 -14.46 -21.04 6.33
N GLN A 98 -15.27 -22.07 6.58
CA GLN A 98 -15.37 -23.25 5.69
C GLN A 98 -14.01 -23.89 5.41
N ASN A 99 -13.17 -24.03 6.46
CA ASN A 99 -11.81 -24.58 6.37
C ASN A 99 -10.87 -23.80 5.42
N CYS A 100 -11.18 -22.52 5.18
CA CYS A 100 -10.47 -21.65 4.23
C CYS A 100 -10.26 -20.25 4.83
N PRO A 101 -9.09 -19.61 4.62
CA PRO A 101 -8.90 -18.23 5.04
C PRO A 101 -9.89 -17.30 4.35
N LEU A 102 -10.47 -16.35 5.08
CA LEU A 102 -11.47 -15.44 4.52
C LEU A 102 -10.94 -14.68 3.30
N PHE A 103 -9.67 -14.24 3.34
CA PHE A 103 -9.07 -13.49 2.23
C PHE A 103 -9.02 -14.25 0.89
N VAL A 104 -8.99 -15.59 0.92
CA VAL A 104 -9.01 -16.42 -0.30
C VAL A 104 -10.38 -16.33 -0.97
N ARG A 105 -11.45 -16.12 -0.21
CA ARG A 105 -12.83 -16.05 -0.70
C ARG A 105 -13.21 -14.66 -1.19
N VAL A 106 -12.83 -13.63 -0.44
CA VAL A 106 -13.24 -12.24 -0.73
C VAL A 106 -12.16 -11.42 -1.46
N GLY A 107 -10.94 -11.94 -1.52
CA GLY A 107 -9.78 -11.26 -2.12
C GLY A 107 -9.18 -10.16 -1.23
N ASN A 108 -7.95 -9.76 -1.56
CA ASN A 108 -7.22 -8.72 -0.82
C ASN A 108 -7.94 -7.36 -0.83
N ARG A 109 -8.72 -7.06 -1.87
CA ARG A 109 -9.46 -5.79 -1.97
C ARG A 109 -10.52 -5.66 -0.89
N ALA A 110 -11.16 -6.78 -0.49
CA ALA A 110 -12.14 -6.75 0.58
C ALA A 110 -11.53 -6.46 1.96
N ILE A 111 -10.28 -6.89 2.21
CA ILE A 111 -9.55 -6.49 3.42
C ILE A 111 -9.40 -4.97 3.47
N TYR A 112 -8.94 -4.38 2.38
CA TYR A 112 -8.78 -2.92 2.30
C TYR A 112 -10.13 -2.19 2.42
N ASN A 113 -11.14 -2.65 1.69
CA ASN A 113 -12.49 -2.08 1.75
C ASN A 113 -13.21 -2.32 3.09
N SER A 114 -12.68 -3.15 3.99
CA SER A 114 -13.28 -3.33 5.32
C SER A 114 -12.92 -2.20 6.29
N GLY A 115 -11.81 -1.48 6.04
CA GLY A 115 -11.26 -0.54 7.03
C GLY A 115 -10.52 -1.20 8.20
N LEU A 116 -10.52 -2.53 8.29
CA LEU A 116 -9.86 -3.26 9.37
C LEU A 116 -8.37 -3.51 9.07
N PRO A 117 -7.50 -3.49 10.09
CA PRO A 117 -6.12 -3.96 9.99
C PRO A 117 -6.00 -5.40 9.46
N ARG A 118 -4.84 -5.74 8.87
CA ARG A 118 -4.55 -7.09 8.35
C ARG A 118 -4.34 -8.14 9.46
N ASP A 119 -3.97 -7.68 10.64
CA ASP A 119 -3.75 -8.46 11.86
C ASP A 119 -4.99 -8.51 12.76
N THR A 120 -6.12 -7.91 12.33
CA THR A 120 -7.40 -8.01 13.05
C THR A 120 -7.75 -9.45 13.39
N THR A 121 -8.11 -9.64 14.65
CA THR A 121 -8.54 -10.92 15.20
C THR A 121 -10.04 -11.14 15.06
N LEU A 122 -10.48 -12.39 15.15
CA LEU A 122 -11.90 -12.73 15.17
C LEU A 122 -12.65 -12.12 16.36
N SER A 123 -12.00 -11.97 17.51
CA SER A 123 -12.61 -11.38 18.71
C SER A 123 -12.93 -9.90 18.57
N GLU A 124 -12.21 -9.17 17.70
CA GLU A 124 -12.49 -7.76 17.44
C GLU A 124 -13.81 -7.57 16.69
N VAL A 125 -14.15 -8.51 15.79
CA VAL A 125 -15.33 -8.40 14.91
C VAL A 125 -16.47 -9.33 15.27
N ILE A 126 -16.26 -10.34 16.10
CA ILE A 126 -17.30 -11.25 16.58
C ILE A 126 -17.27 -11.26 18.10
N GLN A 127 -18.33 -10.70 18.71
CA GLN A 127 -18.49 -10.68 20.16
C GLN A 127 -19.76 -11.44 20.53
N GLY A 128 -19.59 -12.56 21.23
CA GLY A 128 -20.69 -13.50 21.51
C GLY A 128 -21.28 -14.07 20.21
N ALA A 129 -22.56 -13.79 19.96
CA ALA A 129 -23.26 -14.20 18.74
C ALA A 129 -23.48 -13.05 17.74
N ARG A 130 -22.80 -11.89 17.92
CA ARG A 130 -22.99 -10.71 17.08
C ARG A 130 -21.75 -10.39 16.26
N TRP A 131 -21.98 -10.00 15.02
CA TRP A 131 -20.97 -9.40 14.14
C TRP A 131 -20.89 -7.91 14.40
N ASN A 132 -19.76 -7.45 14.90
CA ASN A 132 -19.40 -6.05 15.07
C ASN A 132 -18.45 -5.64 13.94
N TRP A 133 -18.91 -5.78 12.70
CA TRP A 133 -18.15 -5.29 11.55
C TRP A 133 -18.12 -3.76 11.60
N PRO A 134 -16.96 -3.10 11.47
CA PRO A 134 -16.93 -1.65 11.44
C PRO A 134 -17.73 -1.18 10.24
N VAL A 135 -18.78 -0.42 10.51
CA VAL A 135 -19.46 0.33 9.46
C VAL A 135 -18.43 1.36 9.00
N GLN A 136 -17.93 1.22 7.77
CA GLN A 136 -17.17 2.31 7.17
C GLN A 136 -18.08 3.54 7.18
N SER A 137 -17.70 4.54 7.96
CA SER A 137 -18.40 5.81 7.95
C SER A 137 -18.45 6.28 6.51
N SER A 138 -19.65 6.53 6.01
CA SER A 138 -19.81 7.18 4.71
C SER A 138 -19.46 8.67 4.79
N LEU A 139 -19.00 9.17 5.95
CA LEU A 139 -18.55 10.54 6.14
C LEU A 139 -17.07 10.69 5.77
N CYS A 140 -16.73 11.90 5.35
CA CYS A 140 -15.40 12.31 4.96
C CYS A 140 -14.39 12.07 6.10
N PRO A 141 -13.31 11.30 5.84
CA PRO A 141 -12.29 11.00 6.84
C PRO A 141 -11.56 12.24 7.39
N PHE A 142 -11.57 13.36 6.67
CA PHE A 142 -10.97 14.62 7.12
C PHE A 142 -11.84 15.41 8.12
N GLY A 143 -12.96 14.85 8.59
CA GLY A 143 -13.74 15.42 9.68
C GLY A 143 -14.63 16.61 9.31
N CYS A 144 -14.89 16.87 8.03
CA CYS A 144 -15.72 17.99 7.59
C CYS A 144 -17.24 17.73 7.61
N GLY A 145 -17.68 16.54 8.05
CA GLY A 145 -19.09 16.19 8.24
C GLY A 145 -19.92 15.91 6.98
N GLN A 146 -19.30 15.87 5.79
CA GLN A 146 -19.97 15.58 4.51
C GLN A 146 -19.79 14.11 4.11
N GLN A 147 -20.61 13.60 3.20
CA GLN A 147 -20.42 12.24 2.67
C GLN A 147 -19.15 12.13 1.82
N GLU A 148 -18.42 11.02 1.96
CA GLU A 148 -17.27 10.69 1.14
C GLU A 148 -17.74 10.25 -0.25
N SER A 149 -17.34 11.02 -1.27
CA SER A 149 -17.40 10.67 -2.68
C SER A 149 -16.06 11.03 -3.32
N ILE A 150 -15.80 10.60 -4.57
CA ILE A 150 -14.57 11.00 -5.28
C ILE A 150 -14.51 12.52 -5.41
N ASP A 151 -15.62 13.16 -5.79
CA ASP A 151 -15.71 14.61 -5.91
C ASP A 151 -15.47 15.29 -4.57
N HIS A 152 -16.09 14.78 -3.52
CA HIS A 152 -15.93 15.35 -2.20
C HIS A 152 -14.50 15.19 -1.70
N LEU A 153 -13.97 13.96 -1.71
CA LEU A 153 -12.66 13.62 -1.19
C LEU A 153 -11.56 14.45 -1.86
N PHE A 154 -11.58 14.57 -3.18
CA PHE A 154 -10.50 15.24 -3.89
C PHE A 154 -10.74 16.73 -4.10
N PHE A 155 -11.96 17.21 -4.35
CA PHE A 155 -12.16 18.57 -4.86
C PHE A 155 -13.01 19.47 -3.97
N GLN A 156 -13.97 18.92 -3.20
CA GLN A 156 -14.92 19.73 -2.44
C GLN A 156 -14.62 19.78 -0.94
N CYS A 157 -13.97 18.76 -0.38
CA CYS A 157 -13.57 18.74 1.03
C CYS A 157 -12.69 19.96 1.33
N PRO A 158 -13.00 20.77 2.37
CA PRO A 158 -12.22 21.96 2.69
C PRO A 158 -10.73 21.68 2.87
N PHE A 159 -10.40 20.53 3.47
CA PHE A 159 -9.03 20.09 3.66
C PHE A 159 -8.30 19.91 2.32
N THR A 160 -8.76 19.02 1.45
CA THR A 160 -8.09 18.73 0.17
C THR A 160 -8.20 19.88 -0.83
N LYS A 161 -9.31 20.62 -0.82
CA LYS A 161 -9.48 21.82 -1.64
C LYS A 161 -8.44 22.89 -1.31
N SER A 162 -8.06 23.05 -0.04
CA SER A 162 -6.96 23.97 0.34
C SER A 162 -5.61 23.55 -0.26
N ILE A 163 -5.35 22.24 -0.31
CA ILE A 163 -4.14 21.66 -0.93
C ILE A 163 -4.11 21.99 -2.43
N TRP A 164 -5.20 21.68 -3.15
CA TRP A 164 -5.29 21.98 -4.58
C TRP A 164 -5.12 23.47 -4.85
N ARG A 165 -5.77 24.35 -4.07
CA ARG A 165 -5.63 25.79 -4.25
C ARG A 165 -4.18 26.23 -4.13
N LYS A 166 -3.45 25.72 -3.14
CA LYS A 166 -2.03 26.03 -2.98
C LYS A 166 -1.22 25.49 -4.16
N VAL A 167 -1.40 24.24 -4.57
CA VAL A 167 -0.63 23.64 -5.68
C VAL A 167 -0.92 24.32 -7.02
N LEU A 168 -2.16 24.75 -7.27
CA LEU A 168 -2.51 25.54 -8.45
C LEU A 168 -1.82 26.90 -8.43
N HIS A 169 -1.81 27.56 -7.27
CA HIS A 169 -1.09 28.82 -7.08
C HIS A 169 0.41 28.67 -7.33
N LEU A 170 1.04 27.60 -6.79
CA LEU A 170 2.46 27.31 -7.02
C LEU A 170 2.81 27.16 -8.51
N ASN A 171 1.86 26.72 -9.34
CA ASN A 171 2.03 26.54 -10.78
C ASN A 171 1.56 27.72 -11.64
N ASN A 172 1.20 28.86 -11.02
CA ASN A 172 0.60 30.01 -11.70
C ASN A 172 -0.62 29.60 -12.56
N CYS A 173 -1.43 28.66 -12.04
CA CYS A 173 -2.62 28.18 -12.72
C CYS A 173 -3.85 28.99 -12.33
N PRO A 174 -4.77 29.27 -13.27
CA PRO A 174 -6.10 29.76 -12.91
C PRO A 174 -6.85 28.68 -12.13
N PHE A 175 -7.79 29.11 -11.29
CA PHE A 175 -8.67 28.17 -10.61
C PHE A 175 -9.75 27.65 -11.57
N PRO A 176 -10.13 26.37 -11.45
CA PRO A 176 -11.24 25.81 -12.21
C PRO A 176 -12.57 26.46 -11.78
N ALA A 177 -13.50 26.60 -12.73
CA ALA A 177 -14.83 27.16 -12.47
C ALA A 177 -15.67 26.29 -11.52
N ALA A 178 -15.47 24.97 -11.57
CA ALA A 178 -16.16 24.00 -10.72
C ALA A 178 -15.17 22.97 -10.14
N TRP A 179 -15.48 22.50 -8.93
CA TRP A 179 -14.65 21.57 -8.16
C TRP A 179 -15.29 20.17 -8.13
N ASN A 180 -15.33 19.53 -9.29
CA ASN A 180 -15.77 18.14 -9.47
C ASN A 180 -14.90 17.47 -10.54
N TRP A 181 -14.90 16.14 -10.56
CA TRP A 181 -14.03 15.31 -11.39
C TRP A 181 -14.11 15.69 -12.87
N GLU A 182 -15.31 15.77 -13.43
CA GLU A 182 -15.52 16.05 -14.86
C GLU A 182 -14.89 17.39 -15.28
N ASN A 183 -15.16 18.46 -14.52
CA ASN A 183 -14.62 19.78 -14.81
C ASN A 183 -13.11 19.87 -14.57
N ILE A 184 -12.59 19.21 -13.52
CA ILE A 184 -11.17 19.21 -13.21
C ILE A 184 -10.36 18.46 -14.27
N VAL A 185 -10.89 17.35 -14.81
CA VAL A 185 -10.21 16.61 -15.88
C VAL A 185 -10.11 17.45 -17.14
N ILE A 186 -11.21 18.07 -17.58
CA ILE A 186 -11.21 18.96 -18.75
C ILE A 186 -10.24 20.13 -18.52
N TRP A 187 -10.35 20.80 -17.39
CA TRP A 187 -9.44 21.89 -17.01
C TRP A 187 -7.97 21.45 -17.02
N ALA A 188 -7.65 20.27 -16.48
CA ALA A 188 -6.28 19.78 -16.42
C ALA A 188 -5.72 19.46 -17.81
N LEU A 189 -6.55 18.94 -18.73
CA LEU A 189 -6.17 18.69 -20.11
C LEU A 189 -5.85 20.01 -20.82
N ASP A 190 -6.70 21.02 -20.70
CA ASP A 190 -6.51 22.32 -21.36
C ASP A 190 -5.25 23.06 -20.88
N HIS A 191 -4.87 22.90 -19.62
CA HIS A 191 -3.81 23.70 -18.99
C HIS A 191 -2.48 22.96 -18.81
N SER A 192 -2.43 21.64 -19.04
CA SER A 192 -1.27 20.82 -18.67
C SER A 192 -0.75 19.91 -19.79
N ILE A 193 -1.27 19.97 -21.02
CA ILE A 193 -0.77 19.18 -22.16
C ILE A 193 0.41 19.89 -22.85
N GLY A 194 1.49 19.14 -23.11
CA GLY A 194 2.66 19.60 -23.85
C GLY A 194 4.00 19.30 -23.15
N ASN A 195 5.12 19.66 -23.80
CA ASN A 195 6.46 19.25 -23.37
C ASN A 195 7.27 20.34 -22.65
N HIS A 196 6.68 21.52 -22.41
CA HIS A 196 7.35 22.58 -21.66
C HIS A 196 7.43 22.26 -20.16
N PHE A 197 8.47 22.78 -19.50
CA PHE A 197 8.71 22.56 -18.07
C PHE A 197 7.51 22.95 -17.20
N HIS A 198 6.93 24.14 -17.40
CA HIS A 198 5.77 24.58 -16.62
C HIS A 198 4.55 23.64 -16.75
N LEU A 199 4.33 23.04 -17.92
CA LEU A 199 3.26 22.07 -18.15
C LEU A 199 3.55 20.73 -17.44
N TRP A 200 4.81 20.32 -17.43
CA TRP A 200 5.24 19.18 -16.63
C TRP A 200 5.05 19.43 -15.13
N MET A 201 5.41 20.62 -14.63
CA MET A 201 5.23 21.00 -13.22
C MET A 201 3.77 20.95 -12.81
N ARG A 202 2.87 21.44 -13.68
CA ARG A 202 1.42 21.30 -13.50
C ARG A 202 1.03 19.84 -13.34
N ARG A 203 1.34 18.97 -14.31
CA ARG A 203 1.01 17.54 -14.21
C ARG A 203 1.58 16.87 -12.96
N ALA A 204 2.84 17.15 -12.63
CA ALA A 204 3.51 16.59 -11.47
C ALA A 204 2.84 17.03 -10.16
N GLY A 205 2.53 18.32 -10.02
CA GLY A 205 1.84 18.88 -8.86
C GLY A 205 0.42 18.34 -8.69
N LEU A 206 -0.37 18.25 -9.77
CA LEU A 206 -1.72 17.69 -9.73
C LEU A 206 -1.68 16.20 -9.34
N ALA A 207 -0.79 15.41 -9.95
CA ALA A 207 -0.63 14.00 -9.64
C ALA A 207 -0.17 13.75 -8.20
N ALA A 208 0.79 14.55 -7.72
CA ALA A 208 1.24 14.51 -6.33
C ALA A 208 0.08 14.83 -5.38
N SER A 209 -0.72 15.86 -5.68
CA SER A 209 -1.88 16.24 -4.86
C SER A 209 -2.87 15.09 -4.69
N VAL A 210 -3.26 14.43 -5.79
CA VAL A 210 -4.15 13.25 -5.76
C VAL A 210 -3.54 12.14 -4.90
N TYR A 211 -2.29 11.76 -5.19
CA TYR A 211 -1.60 10.68 -4.50
C TYR A 211 -1.49 10.94 -2.98
N HIS A 212 -1.04 12.13 -2.60
CA HIS A 212 -0.82 12.49 -1.21
C HIS A 212 -2.14 12.66 -0.45
N CYS A 213 -3.18 13.24 -1.04
CA CYS A 213 -4.51 13.32 -0.42
C CYS A 213 -5.10 11.92 -0.17
N TRP A 214 -4.99 11.01 -1.15
CA TRP A 214 -5.42 9.62 -1.00
C TRP A 214 -4.63 8.89 0.09
N ARG A 215 -3.31 9.08 0.12
CA ARG A 215 -2.43 8.50 1.14
C ARG A 215 -2.79 9.00 2.53
N GLU A 216 -3.07 10.30 2.68
CA GLU A 216 -3.45 10.89 3.97
C GLU A 216 -4.79 10.32 4.45
N ARG A 217 -5.80 10.25 3.56
CA ARG A 217 -7.09 9.60 3.85
C ARG A 217 -6.92 8.16 4.37
N ASN A 218 -6.02 7.39 3.77
CA ASN A 218 -5.72 6.04 4.23
C ASN A 218 -5.01 6.00 5.59
N ASN A 219 -4.09 6.93 5.86
CA ASN A 219 -3.44 7.02 7.17
C ASN A 219 -4.44 7.34 8.27
N ILE A 220 -5.44 8.18 8.01
CA ILE A 220 -6.51 8.47 8.97
C ILE A 220 -7.30 7.19 9.29
N ILE A 221 -7.75 6.46 8.27
CA ILE A 221 -8.60 5.28 8.43
C ILE A 221 -7.86 4.12 9.08
N PHE A 222 -6.63 3.84 8.64
CA PHE A 222 -5.91 2.62 9.05
C PHE A 222 -4.85 2.84 10.13
N ARG A 223 -4.45 4.10 10.40
CA ARG A 223 -3.37 4.41 11.35
C ARG A 223 -3.76 5.47 12.38
N GLN A 224 -5.04 5.89 12.41
CA GLN A 224 -5.57 6.91 13.33
C GLN A 224 -4.72 8.20 13.34
N TYR A 225 -4.22 8.58 12.17
CA TYR A 225 -3.39 9.77 12.02
C TYR A 225 -4.24 11.05 11.99
N GLU A 226 -3.73 12.15 12.54
CA GLU A 226 -4.36 13.47 12.43
C GLU A 226 -3.87 14.21 11.19
N ALA A 227 -4.81 14.66 10.36
CA ALA A 227 -4.48 15.35 9.11
C ALA A 227 -4.02 16.78 9.37
N SER A 228 -2.87 17.14 8.79
CA SER A 228 -2.36 18.52 8.81
C SER A 228 -2.06 19.02 7.41
N THR A 229 -2.69 20.14 7.04
CA THR A 229 -2.53 20.76 5.72
C THR A 229 -1.08 21.17 5.46
N SER A 230 -0.39 21.72 6.47
CA SER A 230 0.99 22.18 6.33
C SER A 230 1.96 21.02 6.11
N VAL A 231 1.81 19.94 6.88
CA VAL A 231 2.62 18.73 6.74
C VAL A 231 2.39 18.06 5.39
N LEU A 232 1.14 17.99 4.93
CA LEU A 232 0.81 17.42 3.63
C LEU A 232 1.39 18.25 2.48
N LEU A 233 1.28 19.59 2.55
CA LEU A 233 1.87 20.49 1.57
C LEU A 233 3.39 20.35 1.52
N ALA A 234 4.07 20.32 2.67
CA ALA A 234 5.52 20.15 2.73
C ALA A 234 5.99 18.82 2.09
N ARG A 235 5.21 17.75 2.27
CA ARG A 235 5.48 16.46 1.61
C ARG A 235 5.31 16.55 0.10
N ILE A 236 4.23 17.20 -0.37
CA ILE A 236 3.97 17.40 -1.81
C ILE A 236 5.10 18.24 -2.44
N THR A 237 5.46 19.37 -1.83
CA THR A 237 6.50 20.26 -2.36
C THR A 237 7.86 19.55 -2.38
N SER A 238 8.23 18.86 -1.30
CA SER A 238 9.49 18.11 -1.24
C SER A 238 9.57 17.00 -2.30
N ASP A 239 8.49 16.23 -2.50
CA ASP A 239 8.49 15.12 -3.46
C ASP A 239 8.55 15.62 -4.91
N VAL A 240 7.86 16.72 -5.24
CA VAL A 240 7.93 17.34 -6.57
C VAL A 240 9.30 17.98 -6.81
N ALA A 241 9.81 18.78 -5.85
CA ALA A 241 11.11 19.44 -5.95
C ALA A 241 12.26 18.44 -6.15
N ARG A 242 12.27 17.36 -5.37
CA ARG A 242 13.27 16.28 -5.50
C ARG A 242 13.24 15.64 -6.88
N LYS A 243 12.04 15.42 -7.44
CA LYS A 243 11.88 14.87 -8.78
C LYS A 243 12.42 15.81 -9.87
N VAL A 244 12.26 17.12 -9.70
CA VAL A 244 12.82 18.13 -10.62
C VAL A 244 14.35 18.11 -10.55
N ALA A 245 14.91 18.24 -9.34
CA ALA A 245 16.36 18.33 -9.13
C ALA A 245 17.12 17.09 -9.67
N MET A 246 16.53 15.91 -9.61
CA MET A 246 17.17 14.68 -10.07
C MET A 246 17.13 14.45 -11.58
N CYS A 247 16.16 15.03 -12.29
CA CYS A 247 15.80 14.56 -13.63
C CYS A 247 15.75 15.65 -14.71
N MET A 248 15.98 16.92 -14.34
CA MET A 248 15.72 18.03 -15.24
C MET A 248 16.87 19.01 -15.29
N SER A 249 17.14 19.49 -16.50
CA SER A 249 18.00 20.63 -16.76
C SER A 249 17.27 21.51 -17.77
N ILE A 250 16.89 22.73 -17.36
CA ILE A 250 15.88 23.55 -18.04
C ILE A 250 16.41 24.91 -18.48
N ILE A 251 15.79 25.50 -19.50
CA ILE A 251 16.12 26.85 -19.94
C ILE A 251 15.53 27.85 -18.94
N ASP A 252 16.33 28.84 -18.56
CA ASP A 252 15.89 29.97 -17.77
C ASP A 252 14.98 30.89 -18.60
N THR A 253 13.71 30.91 -18.23
CA THR A 253 12.69 31.80 -18.81
C THR A 253 11.89 32.40 -17.67
N PRO A 254 11.31 33.60 -17.81
CA PRO A 254 10.53 34.23 -16.74
C PRO A 254 9.42 33.32 -16.17
N THR A 255 8.74 32.57 -17.05
CA THR A 255 7.70 31.60 -16.67
C THR A 255 8.26 30.44 -15.85
N ASN A 256 9.41 29.88 -16.24
CA ASN A 256 10.02 28.77 -15.51
C ASN A 256 10.58 29.25 -14.17
N ARG A 257 11.24 30.41 -14.15
CA ARG A 257 11.78 31.03 -12.94
C ARG A 257 10.72 31.28 -11.89
N SER A 258 9.61 31.91 -12.27
CA SER A 258 8.49 32.12 -11.35
C SER A 258 7.96 30.82 -10.73
N ILE A 259 7.89 29.73 -11.50
CA ILE A 259 7.45 28.43 -10.96
C ILE A 259 8.51 27.82 -10.05
N VAL A 260 9.79 27.90 -10.39
CA VAL A 260 10.90 27.43 -9.55
C VAL A 260 10.89 28.16 -8.21
N ASP A 261 10.74 29.49 -8.23
CA ASP A 261 10.67 30.32 -7.03
C ASP A 261 9.46 29.97 -6.16
N ASN A 262 8.28 29.85 -6.78
CA ASN A 262 7.05 29.48 -6.08
C ASN A 262 7.20 28.14 -5.33
N TRP A 263 7.82 27.15 -5.98
CA TRP A 263 8.02 25.80 -5.42
C TRP A 263 9.26 25.70 -4.52
N GLU A 264 10.00 26.78 -4.31
CA GLU A 264 11.24 26.83 -3.52
C GLU A 264 12.28 25.81 -4.01
N ILE A 265 12.40 25.65 -5.34
CA ILE A 265 13.37 24.73 -5.97
C ILE A 265 14.69 25.46 -6.16
N GLU A 266 15.82 24.78 -5.92
CA GLU A 266 17.14 25.35 -6.15
C GLU A 266 17.37 25.75 -7.62
N GLU A 267 17.96 26.93 -7.84
CA GLU A 267 18.25 27.46 -9.19
C GLU A 267 19.31 26.65 -9.97
N SER A 268 19.96 25.68 -9.33
CA SER A 268 20.96 24.80 -9.94
C SER A 268 20.43 23.99 -11.13
N ILE A 269 19.11 23.91 -11.30
CA ILE A 269 18.46 23.23 -12.42
C ILE A 269 18.48 24.02 -13.74
N PHE A 270 18.78 25.32 -13.70
CA PHE A 270 18.83 26.17 -14.89
C PHE A 270 20.12 25.96 -15.68
N ARG A 271 19.99 25.85 -17.01
CA ARG A 271 21.14 25.84 -17.93
C ARG A 271 21.69 27.26 -18.08
N PRO A 272 23.02 27.44 -18.15
CA PRO A 272 23.60 28.72 -18.55
C PRO A 272 23.10 29.13 -19.93
N CYS A 273 22.60 30.35 -20.07
CA CYS A 273 22.28 30.92 -21.39
C CYS A 273 23.55 30.95 -22.23
N SER A 274 23.61 30.15 -23.29
CA SER A 274 24.65 30.28 -24.31
C SER A 274 24.38 31.55 -25.12
N GLY A 275 24.97 32.67 -24.70
CA GLY A 275 24.88 33.95 -25.42
C GLY A 275 25.63 33.91 -26.75
N TYR A 276 25.01 34.45 -27.79
CA TYR A 276 25.60 34.74 -29.09
C TYR A 276 26.83 35.67 -28.98
N GLY A 277 27.91 35.29 -29.66
CA GLY A 277 28.81 36.18 -30.42
C GLY A 277 29.67 37.21 -29.67
N ALA A 278 30.92 36.84 -29.39
CA ALA A 278 32.05 37.78 -29.39
C ALA A 278 33.06 37.31 -30.45
N GLY A 279 33.25 38.10 -31.50
CA GLY A 279 34.20 37.83 -32.58
C GLY A 279 35.65 38.01 -32.15
N LEU A 280 36.53 37.29 -32.85
CA LEU A 280 37.97 37.50 -33.14
C LEU A 280 38.45 36.10 -33.60
N GLY A 281 38.68 35.81 -34.88
CA GLY A 281 39.81 36.26 -35.68
C GLY A 281 40.15 35.11 -36.65
N GLY A 282 40.48 35.46 -37.89
CA GLY A 282 40.37 34.57 -39.04
C GLY A 282 41.32 33.37 -39.12
N ALA A 283 40.91 32.38 -39.92
CA ALA A 283 41.79 31.62 -40.80
C ALA A 283 40.97 31.05 -41.96
N ARG A 284 41.24 31.57 -43.16
CA ARG A 284 40.82 31.00 -44.45
C ARG A 284 41.48 29.64 -44.65
N PHE A 285 40.70 28.60 -44.90
CA PHE A 285 41.00 27.49 -45.82
C PHE A 285 39.63 26.98 -46.28
N GLY A 286 39.23 27.05 -47.54
CA GLY A 286 39.94 26.58 -48.71
C GLY A 286 39.14 25.39 -49.26
N ASN A 287 38.25 25.66 -50.23
CA ASN A 287 37.46 24.68 -50.97
C ASN A 287 38.26 23.43 -51.36
N ARG A 288 37.64 22.24 -51.26
CA ARG A 288 37.54 21.34 -52.42
C ARG A 288 36.45 20.28 -52.24
N ARG A 289 35.53 20.30 -53.21
CA ARG A 289 34.57 19.26 -53.57
C ARG A 289 35.28 17.95 -53.90
N ARG A 290 34.78 16.83 -53.37
CA ARG A 290 34.20 15.71 -54.14
C ARG A 290 33.39 14.85 -53.20
#